data_AF-A0A7S1F6Q6-F1
#
_entry.id   AF-A0A7S1F6Q6-F1
#
_cell.length_a   1.000
_cell.length_b   1.000
_cell.length_c   1.000
_cell.angle_alpha   90.00
_cell.angle_beta   90.00
_cell.angle_gamma   90.00
#
_symmetry.space_group_name_H-M   'P 1'
#
loop_
_entity.id
_entity.type
_entity.pdbx_description
1 polymer ?
#
loop_
_entity_poly.entity_id
_entity_poly.type
_entity_poly.pdbx_seq_one_letter_code
_entity_poly.pdbx_strand_id
1 'polypeptide(L)'
;ANGRQWTCSFCGFLQATPDEYVADLDDSGKRVDRYARPELCRGTVEYEAPAEFMVHHHQQPPVFMFVIDVSRTAVVSGFLEAVIAGIREALQSGRMPGGARTRVGIMTFDTSLHFYSLSLNYAQPPMYVVADLEDIFLPAPAPDILVNAREC
;
A
#
# COMPACT_ATOMS: atom_id res chain seq x y z
N ALA A 1 -20.92 38.73 -10.72
CA ALA A 1 -20.70 37.27 -10.77
C ALA A 1 -19.93 36.91 -9.51
N ASN A 2 -20.61 36.39 -8.49
CA ASN A 2 -20.06 36.30 -7.12
C ASN A 2 -19.39 34.94 -6.89
N GLY A 3 -18.43 34.59 -7.76
CA GLY A 3 -17.74 33.30 -7.69
C GLY A 3 -18.62 32.06 -7.90
N ARG A 4 -19.85 32.22 -8.44
CA ARG A 4 -20.80 31.12 -8.68
C ARG A 4 -20.53 30.33 -9.96
N GLN A 5 -19.69 30.84 -10.84
CA GLN A 5 -19.32 30.20 -12.09
C GLN A 5 -17.84 30.41 -12.35
N TRP A 6 -17.22 29.46 -13.02
CA TRP A 6 -15.82 29.52 -13.41
C TRP A 6 -15.63 28.92 -14.81
N THR A 7 -14.58 29.35 -15.49
CA THR A 7 -14.25 28.87 -16.83
C THR A 7 -13.06 27.93 -16.74
N CYS A 8 -13.18 26.72 -17.32
CA CYS A 8 -12.08 25.76 -17.32
C CYS A 8 -10.91 26.26 -18.18
N SER A 9 -9.71 26.29 -17.61
CA SER A 9 -8.50 26.72 -18.34
C SER A 9 -8.03 25.74 -19.41
N PHE A 10 -8.49 24.47 -19.37
CA PHE A 10 -8.13 23.45 -20.35
C PHE A 10 -9.04 23.46 -21.57
N CYS A 11 -10.36 23.60 -21.38
CA CYS A 11 -11.34 23.45 -22.46
C CYS A 11 -12.25 24.67 -22.70
N GLY A 12 -12.20 25.70 -21.85
CA GLY A 12 -13.00 26.92 -21.98
C GLY A 12 -14.48 26.78 -21.61
N PHE A 13 -14.92 25.61 -21.15
CA PHE A 13 -16.33 25.40 -20.75
C PHE A 13 -16.66 26.15 -19.45
N LEU A 14 -17.82 26.82 -19.42
CA LEU A 14 -18.33 27.52 -18.24
C LEU A 14 -19.04 26.53 -17.31
N GLN A 15 -18.57 26.41 -16.08
CA GLN A 15 -19.10 25.51 -15.07
C GLN A 15 -19.69 26.28 -13.89
N ALA A 16 -20.72 25.71 -13.26
CA ALA A 16 -21.20 26.19 -11.96
C ALA A 16 -20.19 25.81 -10.86
N THR A 17 -20.02 26.69 -9.88
CA THR A 17 -19.20 26.40 -8.70
C THR A 17 -20.09 25.67 -7.69
N PRO A 18 -19.66 24.51 -7.15
CA PRO A 18 -20.41 23.80 -6.11
C PRO A 18 -20.71 24.73 -4.92
N ASP A 19 -21.90 24.66 -4.35
CA ASP A 19 -22.36 25.59 -3.30
C ASP A 19 -21.42 25.64 -2.09
N GLU A 20 -20.88 24.49 -1.69
CA GLU A 20 -19.88 24.36 -0.61
C GLU A 20 -18.51 24.97 -0.94
N TYR A 21 -18.25 25.26 -2.21
CA TYR A 21 -16.98 25.76 -2.73
C TYR A 21 -17.03 27.23 -3.16
N VAL A 22 -18.20 27.87 -3.16
CA VAL A 22 -18.37 29.28 -3.56
C VAL A 22 -17.61 30.20 -2.60
N ALA A 23 -16.91 31.18 -3.17
CA ALA A 23 -16.27 32.26 -2.42
C ALA A 23 -16.37 33.57 -3.21
N ASP A 24 -16.35 34.70 -2.50
CA ASP A 24 -16.45 36.02 -3.10
C ASP A 24 -15.24 36.35 -3.99
N LEU A 25 -15.46 37.24 -4.94
CA LEU A 25 -14.42 37.81 -5.78
C LEU A 25 -14.03 39.19 -5.26
N ASP A 26 -12.74 39.51 -5.34
CA ASP A 26 -12.23 40.86 -5.14
C ASP A 26 -12.57 41.76 -6.34
N ASP A 27 -12.21 43.04 -6.23
CA ASP A 27 -12.45 44.05 -7.28
C ASP A 27 -11.72 43.72 -8.60
N SER A 28 -10.72 42.83 -8.57
CA SER A 28 -10.00 42.33 -9.75
C SER A 28 -10.62 41.06 -10.35
N GLY A 29 -11.76 40.60 -9.82
CA GLY A 29 -12.46 39.39 -10.25
C GLY A 29 -11.78 38.10 -9.81
N LYS A 30 -10.84 38.17 -8.85
CA LYS A 30 -10.14 37.00 -8.32
C LYS A 30 -10.78 36.57 -7.02
N ARG A 31 -10.85 35.25 -6.79
CA ARG A 31 -11.36 34.73 -5.52
C ARG A 31 -10.50 35.20 -4.34
N VAL A 32 -11.16 35.68 -3.28
CA VAL A 32 -10.51 36.22 -2.09
C VAL A 32 -9.68 35.20 -1.33
N ASP A 33 -10.06 33.92 -1.38
CA ASP A 33 -9.42 32.81 -0.66
C ASP A 33 -8.39 32.03 -1.50
N ARG A 34 -8.08 32.49 -2.72
CA ARG A 34 -7.21 31.77 -3.68
C ARG A 34 -5.83 31.40 -3.13
N TYR A 35 -5.29 32.18 -2.18
CA TYR A 35 -3.99 31.95 -1.55
C TYR A 35 -4.09 31.14 -0.26
N ALA A 36 -5.29 30.99 0.30
CA ALA A 36 -5.55 30.13 1.45
C ALA A 36 -5.73 28.65 1.04
N ARG A 37 -6.10 28.41 -0.23
CA ARG A 37 -6.37 27.07 -0.76
C ARG A 37 -5.23 26.57 -1.64
N PRO A 38 -4.56 25.46 -1.29
CA PRO A 38 -3.39 24.98 -2.03
C PRO A 38 -3.72 24.64 -3.48
N GLU A 39 -4.90 24.09 -3.77
CA GLU A 39 -5.31 23.71 -5.12
C GLU A 39 -5.55 24.90 -6.06
N LEU A 40 -5.67 26.11 -5.51
CA LEU A 40 -5.84 27.35 -6.28
C LEU A 40 -4.53 28.13 -6.45
N CYS A 41 -3.47 27.78 -5.72
CA CYS A 41 -2.20 28.53 -5.73
C CYS A 41 -0.93 27.68 -5.85
N ARG A 42 -1.02 26.34 -5.90
CA ARG A 42 0.12 25.42 -6.03
C ARG A 42 -0.01 24.58 -7.31
N GLY A 43 1.13 24.27 -7.92
CA GLY A 43 1.19 23.38 -9.10
C GLY A 43 1.09 21.88 -8.76
N THR A 44 1.19 21.52 -7.48
CA THR A 44 1.09 20.14 -6.99
C THR A 44 0.37 20.14 -5.66
N VAL A 45 -0.64 19.28 -5.54
CA VAL A 45 -1.49 19.12 -4.35
C VAL A 45 -1.92 17.66 -4.24
N GLU A 46 -2.36 17.28 -3.04
CA GLU A 46 -2.99 15.99 -2.77
C GLU A 46 -4.47 16.22 -2.44
N TYR A 47 -5.34 15.33 -2.92
CA TYR A 47 -6.76 15.32 -2.61
C TYR A 47 -7.10 14.04 -1.87
N GLU A 48 -7.98 14.14 -0.87
CA GLU A 48 -8.65 12.96 -0.33
C GLU A 48 -9.62 12.43 -1.39
N ALA A 49 -9.39 11.21 -1.85
CA ALA A 49 -10.21 10.58 -2.88
C ALA A 49 -11.57 10.15 -2.29
N PRO A 50 -12.70 10.62 -2.85
CA PRO A 50 -14.03 10.18 -2.44
C PRO A 50 -14.28 8.68 -2.70
N ALA A 51 -15.35 8.15 -2.10
CA ALA A 51 -15.69 6.72 -2.15
C ALA A 51 -15.93 6.19 -3.58
N GLU A 52 -16.39 7.02 -4.51
CA GLU A 52 -16.60 6.66 -5.92
C GLU A 52 -15.30 6.36 -6.67
N PHE A 53 -14.14 6.79 -6.15
CA PHE A 53 -12.83 6.41 -6.70
C PHE A 53 -12.29 5.09 -6.11
N MET A 54 -13.04 4.45 -5.20
CA MET A 54 -12.62 3.23 -4.52
C MET A 54 -13.24 2.00 -5.20
N VAL A 55 -12.40 1.14 -5.78
CA VAL A 55 -12.82 -0.14 -6.40
C VAL A 55 -13.35 -1.14 -5.37
N HIS A 56 -12.92 -1.00 -4.12
CA HIS A 56 -13.37 -1.82 -2.99
C HIS A 56 -13.82 -0.92 -1.85
N HIS A 57 -14.93 -1.28 -1.20
CA HIS A 57 -15.50 -0.53 -0.07
C HIS A 57 -14.53 -0.35 1.12
N HIS A 58 -13.42 -1.10 1.14
CA HIS A 58 -12.36 -0.95 2.13
C HIS A 58 -10.98 -0.97 1.47
N GLN A 59 -10.13 0.00 1.84
CA GLN A 59 -8.71 -0.01 1.52
C GLN A 59 -8.06 -1.25 2.12
N GLN A 60 -7.64 -2.19 1.27
CA GLN A 60 -6.91 -3.38 1.69
C GLN A 60 -5.59 -2.98 2.36
N PRO A 61 -5.20 -3.66 3.45
CA PRO A 61 -3.88 -3.45 4.03
C PRO A 61 -2.79 -3.81 3.02
N PRO A 62 -1.65 -3.10 3.01
CA PRO A 62 -0.51 -3.54 2.23
C PRO A 62 0.00 -4.88 2.78
N VAL A 63 0.34 -5.76 1.84
CA VAL A 63 0.86 -7.10 2.14
C VAL A 63 2.27 -7.20 1.55
N PHE A 64 3.22 -7.61 2.37
CA PHE A 64 4.59 -7.91 1.94
C PHE A 64 4.85 -9.41 2.06
N MET A 65 5.08 -10.06 0.92
CA MET A 65 5.46 -11.47 0.89
C MET A 65 6.96 -11.57 0.62
N PHE A 66 7.73 -12.02 1.60
CA PHE A 66 9.16 -12.26 1.43
C PHE A 66 9.37 -13.63 0.79
N VAL A 67 9.84 -13.65 -0.45
CA VAL A 67 10.12 -14.89 -1.20
C VAL A 67 11.63 -15.05 -1.32
N ILE A 68 12.17 -16.06 -0.64
CA ILE A 68 13.60 -16.15 -0.33
C ILE A 68 14.22 -17.39 -0.98
N ASP A 69 15.27 -17.20 -1.78
CA ASP A 69 16.03 -18.30 -2.35
C ASP A 69 16.83 -19.03 -1.26
N VAL A 70 16.62 -20.33 -1.13
CA VAL A 70 17.38 -21.23 -0.22
C VAL A 70 18.23 -22.26 -0.99
N SER A 71 18.47 -22.01 -2.28
CA SER A 71 19.36 -22.81 -3.11
C SER A 71 20.77 -22.90 -2.51
N ARG A 72 21.51 -23.92 -2.93
CA ARG A 72 22.92 -24.11 -2.52
C ARG A 72 23.76 -22.86 -2.78
N THR A 73 23.52 -22.15 -3.88
CA THR A 73 24.23 -20.92 -4.24
C THR A 73 23.93 -19.79 -3.25
N ALA A 74 22.66 -19.61 -2.87
CA ALA A 74 22.24 -18.62 -1.89
C ALA A 74 22.85 -18.88 -0.49
N VAL A 75 22.95 -20.15 -0.10
CA VAL A 75 23.56 -20.53 1.20
C VAL A 75 25.07 -20.31 1.18
N VAL A 76 25.77 -20.82 0.17
CA VAL A 76 27.25 -20.77 0.10
C VAL A 76 27.77 -19.34 -0.04
N SER A 77 27.02 -18.47 -0.71
CA SER A 77 27.41 -17.06 -0.87
C SER A 77 27.20 -16.20 0.38
N GLY A 78 26.50 -16.71 1.41
CA GLY A 78 26.06 -15.91 2.56
C GLY A 78 24.86 -15.00 2.27
N PHE A 79 24.28 -15.08 1.07
CA PHE A 79 23.11 -14.29 0.68
C PHE A 79 21.93 -14.50 1.62
N LEU A 80 21.63 -15.76 1.95
CA LEU A 80 20.50 -16.10 2.82
C LEU A 80 20.63 -15.42 4.20
N GLU A 81 21.82 -15.43 4.80
CA GLU A 81 22.07 -14.81 6.09
C GLU A 81 21.86 -13.29 6.03
N ALA A 82 22.38 -12.62 5.00
CA ALA A 82 22.21 -11.19 4.79
C ALA A 82 20.74 -10.80 4.58
N VAL A 83 19.99 -11.58 3.80
CA VAL A 83 18.55 -11.35 3.55
C VAL A 83 17.75 -11.49 4.83
N ILE A 84 17.95 -12.56 5.59
CA ILE A 84 17.24 -12.77 6.86
C ILE A 84 17.55 -11.65 7.86
N ALA A 85 18.81 -11.19 7.93
CA ALA A 85 19.19 -10.06 8.76
C ALA A 85 18.47 -8.76 8.34
N GLY A 86 18.40 -8.48 7.05
CA GLY A 86 17.72 -7.30 6.51
C GLY A 86 16.20 -7.33 6.71
N ILE A 87 15.55 -8.49 6.50
CA ILE A 87 14.11 -8.66 6.76
C ILE A 87 13.82 -8.43 8.24
N ARG A 88 14.63 -9.01 9.13
CA ARG A 88 14.49 -8.82 10.58
C ARG A 88 14.61 -7.34 10.96
N GLU A 89 15.61 -6.62 10.43
CA GLU A 89 15.76 -5.18 10.68
C GLU A 89 14.56 -4.38 10.15
N ALA A 90 14.07 -4.69 8.94
CA ALA A 90 12.93 -4.01 8.34
C ALA A 90 11.67 -4.15 9.22
N LEU A 91 11.36 -5.37 9.66
CA LEU A 91 10.23 -5.67 10.53
C LEU A 91 10.36 -4.96 11.89
N GLN A 92 11.53 -5.03 12.52
CA GLN A 92 11.77 -4.43 13.83
C GLN A 92 11.85 -2.91 13.81
N SER A 93 12.23 -2.30 12.69
CA SER A 93 12.37 -0.84 12.59
C SER A 93 11.05 -0.08 12.65
N GLY A 94 9.92 -0.76 12.46
CA GLY A 94 8.59 -0.13 12.43
C GLY A 94 8.36 0.79 11.22
N ARG A 95 9.29 0.81 10.25
CA ARG A 95 9.24 1.65 9.04
C ARG A 95 8.53 1.00 7.85
N MET A 96 7.96 -0.20 8.05
CA MET A 96 7.22 -0.89 7.00
C MET A 96 6.03 -0.04 6.52
N PRO A 97 5.84 0.15 5.19
CA PRO A 97 4.71 0.90 4.67
C PRO A 97 3.38 0.26 5.08
N GLY A 98 2.39 1.07 5.46
CA GLY A 98 1.08 0.59 5.95
C GLY A 98 0.89 0.63 7.46
N GLY A 99 1.95 0.92 8.21
CA GLY A 99 1.90 1.08 9.67
C GLY A 99 1.35 -0.17 10.35
N ALA A 100 0.36 0.01 11.23
CA ALA A 100 -0.23 -1.06 12.04
C ALA A 100 -1.08 -2.07 11.27
N ARG A 101 -1.46 -1.78 10.02
CA ARG A 101 -2.29 -2.66 9.20
C ARG A 101 -1.46 -3.58 8.29
N THR A 102 -0.15 -3.37 8.23
CA THR A 102 0.76 -4.12 7.36
C THR A 102 0.74 -5.60 7.68
N ARG A 103 0.52 -6.42 6.66
CA ARG A 103 0.63 -7.88 6.79
C ARG A 103 1.90 -8.38 6.12
N VAL A 104 2.50 -9.40 6.69
CA VAL A 104 3.73 -10.01 6.22
C VAL A 104 3.57 -11.52 6.10
N GLY A 105 4.19 -12.10 5.09
CA GLY A 105 4.32 -13.54 4.93
C GLY A 105 5.74 -13.89 4.49
N ILE A 106 6.14 -15.13 4.74
CA ILE A 106 7.44 -15.66 4.35
C ILE A 106 7.20 -16.92 3.52
N MET A 107 7.92 -17.03 2.41
CA MET A 107 8.08 -18.24 1.61
C MET A 107 9.54 -18.40 1.24
N THR A 108 10.03 -19.62 1.24
CA THR A 108 11.34 -19.93 0.65
C THR A 108 11.16 -20.78 -0.59
N PHE A 109 12.17 -20.82 -1.45
CA PHE A 109 12.13 -21.68 -2.63
C PHE A 109 13.51 -22.23 -3.00
N ASP A 110 13.48 -23.42 -3.58
CA ASP A 110 14.60 -24.03 -4.30
C ASP A 110 14.07 -24.71 -5.59
N THR A 111 14.07 -26.05 -5.64
CA THR A 111 13.32 -26.87 -6.59
C THR A 111 11.83 -26.98 -6.25
N SER A 112 11.41 -26.55 -5.06
CA SER A 112 10.01 -26.51 -4.63
C SER A 112 9.71 -25.21 -3.87
N LEU A 113 8.42 -24.91 -3.67
CA LEU A 113 7.98 -23.77 -2.86
C LEU A 113 7.75 -24.21 -1.42
N HIS A 114 8.17 -23.40 -0.45
CA HIS A 114 7.99 -23.66 0.98
C HIS A 114 7.24 -22.50 1.63
N PHE A 115 5.96 -22.71 1.92
CA PHE A 115 5.14 -21.76 2.67
C PHE A 115 5.29 -22.00 4.16
N TYR A 116 5.23 -20.93 4.96
CA TYR A 116 5.28 -21.01 6.42
C TYR A 116 3.97 -20.50 7.01
N SER A 117 3.33 -21.28 7.89
CA SER A 117 2.28 -20.72 8.74
C SER A 117 2.91 -19.93 9.86
N LEU A 118 2.61 -18.64 9.92
CA LEU A 118 3.09 -17.73 10.94
C LEU A 118 2.05 -17.53 12.05
N SER A 119 1.02 -18.37 12.09
CA SER A 119 -0.03 -18.33 13.11
C SER A 119 0.55 -18.49 14.52
N LEU A 120 0.15 -17.62 15.43
CA LEU A 120 0.56 -17.62 16.85
C LEU A 120 0.11 -18.86 17.63
N ASN A 121 -0.72 -19.71 17.02
CA ASN A 121 -1.18 -20.97 17.60
C ASN A 121 -0.06 -22.04 17.65
N TYR A 122 1.04 -21.84 16.92
CA TYR A 122 2.15 -22.78 16.87
C TYR A 122 3.38 -22.22 17.58
N ALA A 123 4.02 -23.04 18.42
CA ALA A 123 5.30 -22.67 19.06
C ALA A 123 6.46 -22.58 18.06
N GLN A 124 6.35 -23.30 16.93
CA GLN A 124 7.25 -23.22 15.78
C GLN A 124 6.42 -23.21 14.49
N PRO A 125 6.74 -22.36 13.52
CA PRO A 125 5.94 -22.22 12.30
C PRO A 125 6.02 -23.50 11.45
N PRO A 126 4.89 -24.19 11.19
CA PRO A 126 4.90 -25.34 10.29
C PRO A 126 5.18 -24.90 8.85
N MET A 127 5.93 -25.74 8.14
CA MET A 127 6.30 -25.54 6.74
C MET A 127 5.46 -26.44 5.83
N TYR A 128 4.87 -25.86 4.80
CA TYR A 128 4.15 -26.57 3.74
C TYR A 128 4.95 -26.55 2.45
N VAL A 129 5.28 -27.72 1.92
CA VAL A 129 6.04 -27.88 0.68
C VAL A 129 5.08 -28.09 -0.48
N VAL A 130 5.17 -27.24 -1.49
CA VAL A 130 4.45 -27.35 -2.76
C VAL A 130 5.47 -27.67 -3.84
N ALA A 131 5.50 -28.94 -4.25
CA ALA A 131 6.44 -29.44 -5.25
C ALA A 131 5.88 -29.43 -6.68
N ASP A 132 4.55 -29.40 -6.82
CA ASP A 132 3.89 -29.22 -8.12
C ASP A 132 3.94 -27.73 -8.50
N LEU A 133 4.73 -27.42 -9.52
CA LEU A 133 4.92 -26.05 -10.02
C LEU A 133 4.04 -25.75 -11.24
N GLU A 134 3.30 -26.74 -11.76
CA GLU A 134 2.38 -26.55 -12.89
C GLU A 134 1.01 -26.05 -12.39
N ASP A 135 0.57 -26.51 -11.21
CA ASP A 135 -0.68 -26.08 -10.56
C ASP A 135 -0.44 -25.63 -9.11
N ILE A 136 0.04 -24.40 -8.95
CA ILE A 136 0.38 -23.83 -7.64
C ILE A 136 -0.88 -23.35 -6.92
N PHE A 137 -1.07 -23.81 -5.69
CA PHE A 137 -2.13 -23.35 -4.79
C PHE A 137 -1.58 -22.91 -3.43
N LEU A 138 -2.38 -22.16 -2.68
CA LEU A 138 -2.06 -21.83 -1.29
C LEU A 138 -2.32 -23.04 -0.39
N PRO A 139 -1.30 -23.58 0.31
CA PRO A 139 -1.46 -24.80 1.09
C PRO A 139 -2.19 -24.59 2.43
N ALA A 140 -2.43 -23.33 2.81
CA ALA A 140 -3.17 -22.94 4.00
C ALA A 140 -3.98 -21.65 3.72
N PRO A 141 -4.99 -21.35 4.54
CA PRO A 141 -5.72 -20.09 4.45
C PRO A 141 -4.80 -18.86 4.53
N ALA A 142 -5.11 -17.82 3.76
CA ALA A 142 -4.31 -16.59 3.73
C ALA A 142 -4.03 -15.97 5.13
N PRO A 143 -4.96 -15.99 6.12
CA PRO A 143 -4.68 -15.48 7.47
C PRO A 143 -3.59 -16.23 8.24
N ASP A 144 -3.34 -17.50 7.90
CA ASP A 144 -2.32 -18.31 8.56
C ASP A 144 -0.93 -18.07 7.95
N ILE A 145 -0.88 -17.67 6.68
CA ILE A 145 0.36 -17.35 5.94
C ILE A 145 0.72 -15.87 6.10
N LEU A 146 -0.28 -14.99 6.12
CA LEU A 146 -0.16 -13.54 6.17
C LEU A 146 -0.63 -13.02 7.54
N VAL A 147 0.33 -12.62 8.36
CA VAL A 147 0.12 -12.16 9.74
C VAL A 147 0.43 -10.68 9.87
N ASN A 148 -0.09 -10.02 10.91
CA ASN A 148 0.23 -8.62 11.14
C ASN A 148 1.71 -8.48 11.53
N ALA A 149 2.43 -7.56 10.87
CA ALA A 149 3.85 -7.33 11.14
C ALA A 149 4.16 -6.92 12.59
N ARG A 150 3.17 -6.44 13.36
CA ARG A 150 3.32 -6.09 14.77
C ARG A 150 3.01 -7.22 15.74
N GLU A 151 2.34 -8.28 15.28
CA GLU A 151 1.93 -9.42 16.10
C GLU A 151 3.00 -10.52 16.12
N CYS A 152 4.11 -10.31 15.39
CA CYS A 152 5.20 -11.28 15.20
C CYS A 152 6.52 -10.79 15.79
#